data_AF-A0A4R4WAR5-F1
#
_entry.id   AF-A0A4R4WAR5-F1
#
_cell.length_a   1.000
_cell.length_b   1.000
_cell.length_c   1.000
_cell.angle_alpha   90.00
_cell.angle_beta   90.00
_cell.angle_gamma   90.00
#
_symmetry.space_group_name_H-M   'P 1'
#
loop_
_entity.id
_entity.type
_entity.pdbx_description
1 polymer ?
#
loop_
_entity_poly.entity_id
_entity_poly.type
_entity_poly.pdbx_seq_one_letter_code
_entity_poly.pdbx_strand_id
1 'polypeptide(L)'
;MLSTRRRFAALVAAAALGLTVTGGVSQAATTQYDEIAPAGGGTAQPLHVMSYNLRYASDTPPNEWSARRPVMREQLRSARPQLIGTQEGLYAQLQD
;
A
#
# COMPACT_ATOMS: atom_id res chain seq x y z
N MET A 1 58.54 -30.25 18.25
CA MET A 1 57.22 -30.57 18.83
C MET A 1 56.32 -31.03 17.68
N LEU A 2 56.15 -32.36 17.53
CA LEU A 2 55.27 -32.95 16.53
C LEU A 2 53.84 -33.00 17.09
N SER A 3 52.86 -32.50 16.35
CA SER A 3 51.44 -32.74 16.65
C SER A 3 50.73 -33.31 15.43
N THR A 4 50.45 -34.60 15.56
CA THR A 4 49.83 -35.54 14.63
C THR A 4 48.30 -35.44 14.72
N ARG A 5 47.66 -35.33 13.54
CA ARG A 5 46.39 -35.97 13.10
C ARG A 5 45.19 -36.03 14.09
N ARG A 6 43.98 -35.73 13.59
CA ARG A 6 42.93 -36.72 13.21
C ARG A 6 41.54 -36.07 13.15
N ARG A 7 40.86 -36.35 12.04
CA ARG A 7 39.41 -36.24 11.86
C ARG A 7 38.72 -37.20 12.82
N PHE A 8 37.71 -36.76 13.57
CA PHE A 8 36.70 -37.63 14.16
C PHE A 8 35.35 -36.92 14.18
N ALA A 9 34.41 -37.47 13.42
CA ALA A 9 33.00 -37.18 13.50
C ALA A 9 32.44 -37.67 14.83
N ALA A 10 31.50 -36.94 15.43
CA ALA A 10 30.54 -37.49 16.38
C ALA A 10 29.25 -36.66 16.35
N LEU A 11 28.23 -37.27 15.76
CA LEU A 11 26.82 -36.99 16.00
C LEU A 11 26.53 -37.08 17.50
N VAL A 12 25.92 -36.05 18.08
CA VAL A 12 25.07 -36.21 19.26
C VAL A 12 23.79 -35.41 19.02
N ALA A 13 22.73 -36.13 18.69
CA ALA A 13 21.36 -35.64 18.70
C ALA A 13 20.94 -35.37 20.15
N ALA A 14 20.60 -34.13 20.47
CA ALA A 14 19.90 -33.79 21.70
C ALA A 14 18.44 -33.47 21.33
N ALA A 15 17.56 -34.39 21.71
CA ALA A 15 16.12 -34.26 21.60
C ALA A 15 15.65 -33.06 22.44
N ALA A 16 15.13 -32.03 21.77
CA ALA A 16 14.25 -31.06 22.40
C ALA A 16 12.84 -31.36 21.90
N LEU A 17 12.12 -32.17 22.68
CA LEU A 17 10.66 -32.25 22.65
C LEU A 17 10.11 -30.88 23.02
N GLY A 18 10.04 -30.00 22.01
CA GLY A 18 9.41 -28.70 22.10
C GLY A 18 7.91 -28.90 22.21
N LEU A 19 7.40 -28.64 23.41
CA LEU A 19 6.00 -28.42 23.77
C LEU A 19 5.24 -27.71 22.64
N THR A 20 4.52 -28.45 21.80
CA THR A 20 3.67 -27.88 20.76
C THR A 20 2.42 -27.29 21.41
N VAL A 21 2.48 -25.99 21.71
CA VAL A 21 1.29 -25.18 21.96
C VAL A 21 0.45 -25.22 20.69
N THR A 22 -0.68 -25.92 20.71
CA THR A 22 -1.70 -25.88 19.66
C THR A 22 -2.42 -24.53 19.75
N GLY A 23 -1.72 -23.45 19.38
CA GLY A 23 -2.32 -22.16 19.09
C GLY A 23 -3.12 -22.31 17.80
N GLY A 24 -4.45 -22.20 17.89
CA GLY A 24 -5.33 -22.20 16.73
C GLY A 24 -4.98 -21.04 15.80
N VAL A 25 -4.23 -21.33 14.74
CA VAL A 25 -4.04 -20.39 13.64
C VAL A 25 -5.31 -20.40 12.81
N SER A 26 -6.14 -19.37 12.98
CA SER A 26 -7.21 -19.09 12.02
C SER A 26 -6.57 -18.71 10.70
N GLN A 27 -6.54 -19.63 9.75
CA GLN A 27 -6.22 -19.31 8.36
C GLN A 27 -7.31 -18.37 7.85
N ALA A 28 -6.96 -17.11 7.59
CA ALA A 28 -7.81 -16.23 6.82
C ALA A 28 -7.99 -16.87 5.44
N ALA A 29 -9.23 -17.17 5.06
CA ALA A 29 -9.54 -17.67 3.73
C ALA A 29 -9.10 -16.59 2.73
N THR A 30 -8.04 -16.86 1.98
CA THR A 30 -7.72 -16.09 0.78
C THR A 30 -8.86 -16.33 -0.21
N THR A 31 -9.74 -15.34 -0.38
CA THR A 31 -10.63 -15.30 -1.52
C THR A 31 -9.75 -15.24 -2.77
N GLN A 32 -9.64 -16.35 -3.50
CA GLN A 32 -9.15 -16.33 -4.86
C GLN A 32 -10.17 -15.50 -5.66
N TYR A 33 -9.81 -14.26 -5.94
CA TYR A 33 -10.44 -13.54 -7.02
C TYR A 33 -9.96 -14.22 -8.29
N ASP A 34 -10.87 -14.84 -9.05
CA ASP A 34 -10.56 -15.28 -10.40
C ASP A 34 -10.04 -14.05 -11.15
N GLU A 35 -8.78 -14.11 -11.57
CA GLU A 35 -8.15 -13.04 -12.32
C GLU A 35 -8.84 -13.00 -13.68
N ILE A 36 -9.83 -12.13 -13.83
CA ILE A 36 -10.45 -11.84 -15.12
C ILE A 36 -9.33 -11.26 -15.98
N ALA A 37 -8.78 -12.11 -16.86
CA ALA A 37 -7.78 -11.68 -17.81
C ALA A 37 -8.33 -10.47 -18.58
N PRO A 38 -7.60 -9.34 -18.62
CA PRO A 38 -8.08 -8.15 -19.31
C PRO A 38 -8.37 -8.50 -20.77
N ALA A 39 -9.56 -8.17 -21.25
CA ALA A 39 -10.07 -8.52 -22.59
C ALA A 39 -9.36 -7.82 -23.76
N GLY A 40 -8.13 -7.33 -23.56
CA GLY A 40 -7.30 -6.73 -24.60
C GLY A 40 -5.85 -7.06 -24.32
N GLY A 41 -5.15 -7.59 -25.33
CA GLY A 41 -3.74 -8.01 -25.28
C GLY A 41 -2.72 -6.87 -25.11
N GLY A 42 -3.12 -5.77 -24.46
CA GLY A 42 -2.22 -4.72 -24.01
C GLY A 42 -1.64 -5.07 -22.65
N THR A 43 -0.36 -4.76 -22.44
CA THR A 43 0.26 -4.82 -21.11
C THR A 43 -0.49 -3.87 -20.18
N ALA A 44 -1.19 -4.40 -19.17
CA ALA A 44 -1.92 -3.60 -18.19
C ALA A 44 -0.97 -2.56 -17.55
N GLN A 45 -1.21 -1.28 -17.84
CA GLN A 45 -0.43 -0.21 -17.22
C GLN A 45 -1.01 0.06 -15.82
N PRO A 46 -0.17 0.24 -14.79
CA PRO A 46 -0.64 0.63 -13.47
C PRO A 46 -1.44 1.95 -13.54
N LEU A 47 -2.63 1.96 -12.92
CA LEU A 47 -3.44 3.16 -12.77
C LEU A 47 -2.98 3.94 -11.53
N HIS A 48 -2.55 5.18 -11.73
CA HIS A 48 -2.26 6.14 -10.68
C HIS A 48 -3.57 6.74 -10.14
N VAL A 49 -3.98 6.24 -8.97
CA VAL A 49 -5.19 6.68 -8.26
C VAL A 49 -4.79 7.57 -7.08
N MET A 50 -5.50 8.68 -6.90
CA MET A 50 -5.33 9.59 -5.77
C MET A 50 -6.64 9.74 -5.00
N SER A 51 -6.58 9.75 -3.68
CA SER A 51 -7.66 10.22 -2.81
C SER A 51 -7.22 11.52 -2.17
N TYR A 52 -8.07 12.54 -2.19
CA TYR A 52 -7.72 13.85 -1.65
C TYR A 52 -8.92 14.58 -1.06
N ASN A 53 -8.77 15.09 0.16
CA ASN A 53 -9.76 15.97 0.74
C ASN A 53 -9.48 17.42 0.30
N LEU A 54 -10.38 18.00 -0.48
CA LEU A 54 -10.26 19.38 -0.97
C LEU A 54 -10.47 20.43 0.13
N ARG A 55 -11.11 19.99 1.22
CA ARG A 55 -11.63 20.78 2.33
C ARG A 55 -12.66 21.80 1.87
N TYR A 56 -13.76 21.91 2.62
CA TYR A 56 -14.90 22.77 2.30
C TYR A 56 -14.47 24.14 1.73
N ALA A 57 -15.15 24.59 0.67
CA ALA A 57 -14.89 25.87 0.04
C ALA A 57 -15.41 27.04 0.89
N SER A 58 -14.75 27.29 2.02
CA SER A 58 -15.02 28.47 2.86
C SER A 58 -14.63 29.74 2.11
N ASP A 59 -15.38 30.83 2.32
CA ASP A 59 -15.01 32.19 1.91
C ASP A 59 -14.34 32.98 3.05
N THR A 60 -14.11 32.35 4.20
CA THR A 60 -13.61 33.02 5.41
C THR A 60 -12.07 32.98 5.45
N PRO A 61 -11.41 34.13 5.55
CA PRO A 61 -9.97 34.18 5.75
C PRO A 61 -9.50 33.51 7.07
N PRO A 62 -8.30 32.91 7.10
CA PRO A 62 -7.27 32.89 6.04
C PRO A 62 -7.31 31.61 5.17
N ASN A 63 -8.39 30.83 5.24
CA ASN A 63 -8.49 29.53 4.57
C ASN A 63 -9.52 29.55 3.42
N GLU A 64 -9.76 30.73 2.85
CA GLU A 64 -10.69 30.91 1.77
C GLU A 64 -10.31 30.07 0.55
N TRP A 65 -11.31 29.52 -0.15
CA TRP A 65 -11.09 28.64 -1.29
C TRP A 65 -10.31 29.32 -2.40
N SER A 66 -10.63 30.58 -2.69
CA SER A 66 -9.96 31.39 -3.70
C SER A 66 -8.44 31.47 -3.48
N ALA A 67 -8.00 31.59 -2.22
CA ALA A 67 -6.59 31.61 -1.85
C ALA A 67 -5.93 30.22 -1.95
N ARG A 68 -6.65 29.14 -1.60
CA ARG A 68 -6.13 27.76 -1.64
C ARG A 68 -6.12 27.12 -3.03
N ARG A 69 -7.07 27.49 -3.90
CA ARG A 69 -7.29 26.88 -5.22
C ARG A 69 -6.04 26.83 -6.10
N PRO A 70 -5.21 27.90 -6.21
CA PRO A 70 -3.97 27.84 -6.98
C PRO A 70 -2.97 26.79 -6.47
N VAL A 71 -2.86 26.65 -5.15
CA VAL A 71 -1.97 25.67 -4.52
C VAL A 71 -2.48 24.24 -4.78
N MET A 72 -3.79 24.01 -4.63
CA MET A 72 -4.37 22.70 -4.92
C MET A 72 -4.21 22.31 -6.39
N ARG A 73 -4.38 23.27 -7.31
CA ARG A 73 -4.12 23.06 -8.74
C ARG A 73 -2.69 22.61 -9.00
N GLU A 74 -1.71 23.23 -8.34
CA GLU A 74 -0.31 22.86 -8.51
C GLU A 74 0.00 21.47 -7.96
N GLN A 75 -0.59 21.10 -6.81
CA GLN A 75 -0.46 19.75 -6.28
C GLN A 75 -1.02 18.69 -7.23
N LEU A 76 -2.22 18.91 -7.79
CA LEU A 76 -2.82 17.97 -8.74
C LEU A 76 -2.01 17.85 -10.04
N ARG A 77 -1.47 18.97 -10.53
CA ARG A 77 -0.59 18.99 -11.72
C ARG A 77 0.72 18.25 -11.49
N SER A 78 1.31 18.40 -10.30
CA SER A 78 2.53 17.70 -9.92
C SER A 78 2.28 16.19 -9.76
N ALA A 79 1.17 15.82 -9.12
CA ALA A 79 0.82 14.42 -8.89
C ALA A 79 0.42 13.70 -10.20
N ARG A 80 -0.28 14.37 -11.13
CA ARG A 80 -0.82 13.76 -12.36
C ARG A 80 -1.60 12.45 -12.07
N PRO A 81 -2.61 12.47 -11.18
CA PRO A 81 -3.47 11.31 -11.00
C PRO A 81 -4.29 11.08 -12.27
N GLN A 82 -4.47 9.81 -12.64
CA GLN A 82 -5.34 9.41 -13.75
C GLN A 82 -6.78 9.22 -13.27
N LEU A 83 -6.96 8.88 -11.99
CA LEU A 83 -8.24 8.87 -11.31
C LEU A 83 -8.08 9.56 -9.96
N ILE A 84 -8.98 10.48 -9.64
CA ILE A 84 -9.03 11.13 -8.33
C ILE A 84 -10.40 10.97 -7.68
N GLY A 85 -10.41 10.54 -6.43
CA GLY A 85 -11.56 10.64 -5.54
C GLY A 85 -11.38 11.83 -4.61
N THR A 86 -12.37 12.73 -4.56
CA THR A 86 -12.32 13.91 -3.69
C THR A 86 -13.24 13.77 -2.48
N GLN A 87 -12.79 14.23 -1.32
CA GLN A 87 -13.67 14.48 -0.16
C GLN A 87 -13.92 15.99 -0.01
N GLU A 88 -15.09 16.34 0.52
CA GLU A 88 -15.54 17.73 0.70
C GLU A 88 -15.53 18.58 -0.59
N GLY A 89 -15.51 17.94 -1.76
CA GLY A 89 -15.59 18.63 -3.05
C GLY A 89 -17.01 19.04 -3.36
N LEU A 90 -17.37 20.28 -3.02
CA LEU A 90 -18.65 20.86 -3.44
C LEU A 90 -18.71 20.91 -4.97
N TYR A 91 -19.90 20.73 -5.56
CA TYR A 91 -20.04 20.74 -7.02
C TYR A 91 -19.49 22.02 -7.66
N ALA A 92 -19.83 23.18 -7.09
CA ALA A 92 -19.30 24.47 -7.57
C ALA A 92 -17.77 24.54 -7.44
N GLN A 93 -17.18 24.00 -6.37
CA GLN A 93 -15.73 23.96 -6.15
C GLN A 93 -15.00 23.11 -7.20
N LEU A 94 -15.65 22.04 -7.69
CA LEU A 94 -15.11 21.16 -8.73
C LEU A 94 -15.23 21.75 -10.15
N GLN A 95 -16.12 22.72 -10.35
CA GLN A 95 -16.32 23.42 -11.63
C GLN A 95 -15.38 24.63 -11.82
N ASP A 96 -14.63 25.00 -10.77
CA ASP A 96 -13.89 26.26 -10.62
C ASP A 96 -12.36 26.15 -10.90
#